data_AF-A0A7C3MTT2-F1
#
_entry.id   AF-A0A7C3MTT2-F1
#
_cell.length_a   1.000
_cell.length_b   1.000
_cell.length_c   1.000
_cell.angle_alpha   90.00
_cell.angle_beta   90.00
_cell.angle_gamma   90.00
#
_symmetry.space_group_name_H-M   'P 1'
#
loop_
_entity.id
_entity.type
_entity.pdbx_description
1 polymer ?
#
loop_
_entity_poly.entity_id
_entity_poly.type
_entity_poly.pdbx_seq_one_letter_code
_entity_poly.pdbx_strand_id
1 'polypeptide(L)'
;MGLFSRIFQRKPQESRDFYYTVKCNRCGEEIKVRLDKLSEPSPEYDEKGRVTHYIYRKDVLGQKCFNLIRVEFILSPSFEIVSSEVTGGRLIEPDVK
;
A
#
# COMPACT_ATOMS: atom_id res chain seq x y z
N MET A 1 41.47 21.31 -21.11
CA MET A 1 40.03 21.59 -20.91
C MET A 1 39.28 20.29 -21.14
N GLY A 2 38.47 19.84 -20.18
CA GLY A 2 37.69 18.59 -20.29
C GLY A 2 37.85 17.71 -19.07
N LEU A 3 37.39 18.18 -17.90
CA LEU A 3 37.31 17.37 -16.70
C LEU A 3 35.87 16.86 -16.57
N PHE A 4 35.73 15.55 -16.74
CA PHE A 4 34.51 14.78 -16.85
C PHE A 4 33.53 15.01 -15.70
N SER A 5 32.40 15.65 -16.01
CA SER A 5 31.24 15.71 -15.12
C SER A 5 30.38 14.45 -15.30
N ARG A 6 30.73 13.35 -14.61
CA ARG A 6 29.76 12.27 -14.33
C ARG A 6 28.90 12.69 -13.14
N ILE A 7 27.94 13.55 -13.43
CA ILE A 7 26.90 13.98 -12.49
C ILE A 7 25.90 12.83 -12.36
N PHE A 8 25.89 12.22 -11.17
CA PHE A 8 24.74 11.63 -10.49
C PHE A 8 23.60 11.11 -11.39
N GLN A 9 23.75 9.91 -11.94
CA GLN A 9 22.59 9.07 -12.23
C GLN A 9 22.06 8.54 -10.89
N ARG A 10 21.13 9.25 -10.26
CA ARG A 10 20.26 8.66 -9.25
C ARG A 10 19.38 7.64 -9.98
N LYS A 11 19.64 6.35 -9.82
CA LYS A 11 18.64 5.33 -10.17
C LYS A 11 17.35 5.69 -9.40
N PRO A 12 16.17 5.66 -10.03
CA PRO A 12 14.92 5.78 -9.29
C PRO A 12 14.94 4.73 -8.20
N GLN A 13 14.99 5.16 -6.95
CA GLN A 13 14.84 4.26 -5.83
C GLN A 13 13.36 3.91 -5.80
N GLU A 14 13.02 2.65 -6.06
CA GLU A 14 11.64 2.18 -5.91
C GLU A 14 11.11 2.64 -4.55
N SER A 15 9.97 3.33 -4.56
CA SER A 15 9.44 3.90 -3.33
C SER A 15 9.03 2.76 -2.42
N ARG A 16 9.64 2.71 -1.23
CA ARG A 16 9.30 1.80 -0.14
C ARG A 16 7.82 1.91 0.29
N ASP A 17 7.24 3.08 0.05
CA ASP A 17 5.87 3.40 0.39
C ASP A 17 4.93 3.24 -0.79
N PHE A 18 3.75 2.72 -0.49
CA PHE A 18 2.57 2.73 -1.32
C PHE A 18 1.49 3.58 -0.63
N TYR A 19 0.71 4.34 -1.39
CA TYR A 19 -0.40 5.12 -0.85
C TYR A 19 -1.71 4.69 -1.50
N TYR A 20 -2.77 4.64 -0.71
CA TYR A 20 -4.12 4.42 -1.20
C TYR A 20 -5.09 5.32 -0.47
N THR A 21 -6.23 5.57 -1.10
CA THR A 21 -7.28 6.41 -0.51
C THR A 21 -8.53 5.58 -0.27
N VAL A 22 -9.04 5.63 0.96
CA VAL A 22 -10.34 5.07 1.33
C VAL A 22 -11.36 6.18 1.54
N LYS A 23 -12.57 5.97 1.05
CA LYS A 23 -13.72 6.83 1.28
C LYS A 23 -14.66 6.17 2.29
N CYS A 24 -14.97 6.88 3.37
CA CYS A 24 -15.90 6.43 4.40
C CYS A 24 -17.32 6.30 3.83
N ASN A 25 -17.98 5.16 4.06
CA ASN A 25 -19.35 4.95 3.59
C ASN A 25 -20.39 5.74 4.41
N ARG A 26 -20.04 6.15 5.64
CA ARG A 26 -20.95 6.87 6.54
C ARG A 26 -21.01 8.38 6.27
N CYS A 27 -19.86 9.05 6.21
CA CYS A 27 -19.79 10.51 6.07
C CYS A 27 -19.11 11.00 4.78
N GLY A 28 -18.59 10.10 3.94
CA GLY A 28 -17.92 10.44 2.69
C GLY A 28 -16.50 11.02 2.85
N GLU A 29 -15.93 11.04 4.05
CA GLU A 29 -14.53 11.44 4.29
C GLU A 29 -13.56 10.59 3.46
N GLU A 30 -12.62 11.24 2.79
CA GLU A 30 -11.55 10.58 2.02
C GLU A 30 -10.25 10.65 2.82
N ILE A 31 -9.63 9.50 3.05
CA ILE A 31 -8.48 9.34 3.93
C ILE A 31 -7.35 8.70 3.13
N LYS A 32 -6.27 9.46 2.94
CA LYS A 32 -5.03 8.94 2.33
C LYS A 32 -4.24 8.16 3.36
N VAL A 33 -3.92 6.91 3.05
CA VAL A 33 -3.27 5.97 3.96
C VAL A 33 -1.94 5.54 3.36
N ARG A 34 -0.88 5.56 4.18
CA ARG A 34 0.44 5.01 3.84
C ARG A 34 0.46 3.51 4.13
N LEU A 35 1.07 2.75 3.23
CA LEU A 35 1.48 1.36 3.37
C LEU A 35 3.00 1.27 3.15
N ASP A 36 3.74 0.82 4.16
CA ASP A 36 5.16 0.48 4.10
C ASP A 36 5.32 -0.96 3.61
N LYS A 37 5.74 -1.13 2.35
CA LYS A 37 5.80 -2.45 1.69
C LYS A 37 6.69 -3.45 2.44
N LEU A 38 7.68 -2.97 3.20
CA LEU A 38 8.66 -3.83 3.86
C LEU A 38 8.27 -4.29 5.26
N SER A 39 7.34 -3.60 5.92
CA SER A 39 7.04 -3.86 7.35
C SER A 39 5.58 -4.10 7.66
N GLU A 40 4.64 -3.65 6.82
CA GLU A 40 3.21 -3.84 7.10
C GLU A 40 2.64 -5.16 6.55
N PRO A 41 2.96 -5.61 5.31
CA PRO A 41 2.44 -6.87 4.79
C PRO A 41 3.09 -8.09 5.45
N SER A 42 2.26 -9.09 5.79
CA SER A 42 2.71 -10.39 6.31
C SER A 42 2.89 -11.39 5.16
N PRO A 43 4.04 -12.08 5.06
CA PRO A 43 4.26 -13.07 4.00
C PRO A 43 3.48 -14.37 4.28
N GLU A 44 2.92 -14.94 3.22
CA GLU A 44 2.31 -16.27 3.24
C GLU A 44 3.15 -17.24 2.42
N TYR A 45 3.36 -18.45 2.94
CA TYR A 45 4.32 -19.42 2.40
C TYR A 45 3.62 -20.69 1.89
N ASP A 46 4.15 -21.28 0.82
CA ASP A 46 3.78 -22.63 0.39
C ASP A 46 4.43 -23.71 1.27
N GLU A 47 4.08 -24.97 1.02
CA GLU A 47 4.66 -26.14 1.71
C GLU A 47 6.18 -26.26 1.56
N LYS A 48 6.78 -25.57 0.59
CA LYS A 48 8.23 -25.55 0.31
C LYS A 48 8.91 -24.33 0.91
N GLY A 49 8.19 -23.51 1.69
CA GLY A 49 8.71 -22.31 2.34
C GLY A 49 8.93 -21.12 1.39
N ARG A 50 8.31 -21.11 0.20
CA ARG A 50 8.40 -20.00 -0.75
C ARG A 50 7.25 -19.03 -0.50
N VAL A 51 7.55 -17.73 -0.52
CA VAL A 51 6.51 -16.70 -0.43
C VAL A 51 5.60 -16.78 -1.65
N THR A 52 4.31 -16.93 -1.42
CA THR A 52 3.28 -17.00 -2.46
C THR A 52 2.59 -15.65 -2.66
N HIS A 53 2.31 -14.95 -1.57
CA HIS A 53 1.69 -13.64 -1.54
C HIS A 53 1.97 -12.96 -0.20
N TYR A 54 1.55 -11.71 -0.07
CA TYR A 54 1.54 -11.00 1.20
C TYR A 54 0.11 -10.58 1.56
N ILE A 55 -0.21 -10.64 2.85
CA ILE A 55 -1.47 -10.14 3.40
C ILE A 55 -1.20 -8.84 4.13
N TYR A 56 -1.84 -7.76 3.68
CA TYR A 56 -1.80 -6.47 4.36
C TYR A 56 -3.15 -6.20 5.04
N ARG A 57 -3.12 -5.78 6.31
CA ARG A 57 -4.31 -5.42 7.09
C ARG A 57 -4.11 -4.09 7.79
N LYS A 58 -5.11 -3.21 7.71
CA LYS A 58 -5.08 -1.93 8.44
C LYS A 58 -6.46 -1.48 8.86
N ASP A 59 -6.55 -1.06 10.12
CA ASP A 59 -7.72 -0.40 10.67
C ASP A 59 -7.50 1.13 10.59
N VAL A 60 -8.39 1.81 9.88
CA VAL A 60 -8.35 3.25 9.64
C VAL A 60 -9.53 3.89 10.35
N LEU A 61 -9.25 4.72 11.34
CA LEU A 61 -10.28 5.47 12.06
C LEU A 61 -10.50 6.81 11.37
N GLY A 62 -11.72 7.05 10.87
CA GLY A 62 -12.09 8.34 10.29
C GLY A 62 -12.08 9.47 11.31
N GLN A 63 -11.74 10.68 10.90
CA GLN A 63 -11.64 11.83 11.81
C GLN A 63 -12.96 12.57 11.96
N LYS A 64 -13.83 12.52 10.94
CA LYS A 64 -15.11 13.28 10.96
C LYS A 64 -16.23 12.59 11.73
N CYS A 65 -16.33 11.26 11.62
CA CYS A 65 -17.43 10.50 12.21
C CYS A 65 -16.99 9.29 13.04
N PHE A 66 -15.67 9.14 13.24
CA PHE A 66 -15.06 8.05 14.01
C PHE A 66 -15.51 6.66 13.55
N ASN A 67 -15.87 6.52 12.27
CA ASN A 67 -16.21 5.24 11.68
C ASN A 67 -14.92 4.44 11.45
N LEU A 68 -14.92 3.19 11.90
CA LEU A 68 -13.82 2.27 11.65
C LEU A 68 -13.93 1.73 10.22
N ILE A 69 -12.85 1.86 9.46
CA ILE A 69 -12.71 1.31 8.11
C ILE A 69 -11.61 0.26 8.18
N ARG A 70 -11.92 -0.99 7.85
CA ARG A 70 -10.92 -2.06 7.81
C ARG A 70 -10.58 -2.38 6.38
N VAL A 71 -9.27 -2.43 6.11
CA VAL A 71 -8.68 -2.65 4.80
C VAL A 71 -7.88 -3.93 4.85
N GLU A 72 -8.14 -4.83 3.92
CA GLU A 72 -7.35 -6.04 3.69
C GLU A 72 -6.95 -6.11 2.21
N PHE A 73 -5.65 -6.23 1.92
CA PHE A 73 -5.13 -6.48 0.58
C PHE A 73 -4.39 -7.80 0.53
N ILE A 74 -4.60 -8.54 -0.56
CA ILE A 74 -3.68 -9.60 -0.99
C ILE A 74 -2.75 -8.99 -2.02
N LEU A 75 -1.45 -9.03 -1.74
CA LEU A 75 -0.40 -8.51 -2.60
C LEU A 75 0.39 -9.65 -3.24
N SER A 76 0.76 -9.50 -4.50
CA SER A 76 1.68 -10.41 -5.18
C SER A 76 3.09 -10.33 -4.55
N PRO A 77 4.00 -11.25 -4.89
CA PRO A 77 5.41 -11.13 -4.53
C PRO A 77 6.09 -9.83 -5.01
N SER A 78 5.55 -9.19 -6.06
CA SER A 78 5.96 -7.87 -6.57
C SER A 78 5.28 -6.68 -5.86
N PHE A 79 4.52 -6.92 -4.79
CA PHE A 79 3.72 -5.93 -4.06
C PHE A 79 2.64 -5.22 -4.90
N GLU A 80 2.11 -5.90 -5.92
CA GLU A 80 0.94 -5.45 -6.66
C GLU A 80 -0.34 -5.95 -5.99
N ILE A 81 -1.40 -5.15 -5.97
CA ILE A 81 -2.69 -5.54 -5.37
C ILE A 81 -3.34 -6.60 -6.26
N VAL A 82 -3.47 -7.83 -5.74
CA VAL A 82 -4.19 -8.95 -6.37
C VAL A 82 -5.66 -8.92 -6.00
N SER A 83 -5.96 -8.64 -4.73
CA SER A 83 -7.33 -8.45 -4.25
C SER A 83 -7.38 -7.40 -3.15
N SER A 84 -8.55 -6.79 -3.00
CA SER A 84 -8.80 -5.77 -1.99
C SER A 84 -10.20 -5.92 -1.39
N GLU A 85 -10.26 -5.97 -0.07
CA GLU A 85 -11.49 -5.94 0.68
C GLU A 85 -11.48 -4.74 1.62
N VAL A 86 -12.54 -3.93 1.58
CA VAL A 86 -12.71 -2.78 2.47
C VAL A 86 -14.09 -2.82 3.09
N THR A 87 -14.13 -2.80 4.42
CA THR A 87 -15.37 -2.72 5.20
C THR A 87 -15.48 -1.36 5.89
N GLY A 88 -16.70 -0.82 6.02
CA GLY A 88 -16.92 0.53 6.56
C GLY A 88 -16.54 1.68 5.60
N GLY A 89 -15.95 1.37 4.45
CA GLY A 89 -15.56 2.33 3.42
C GLY A 89 -15.45 1.66 2.04
N ARG A 90 -14.82 2.36 1.10
CA ARG A 90 -14.46 1.84 -0.22
C ARG A 90 -13.15 2.46 -0.70
N LEU A 91 -12.37 1.70 -1.47
CA LEU A 91 -11.25 2.27 -2.21
C LEU A 91 -11.78 3.18 -3.32
N ILE A 92 -11.11 4.30 -3.53
CA ILE A 92 -11.45 5.23 -4.63
C ILE A 92 -10.34 5.36 -5.66
N GLU A 93 -9.06 5.32 -5.27
CA GLU A 93 -7.89 5.26 -6.17
C GLU A 93 -6.66 4.81 -5.36
N PRO A 94 -5.99 3.72 -5.75
CA PRO A 94 -4.65 3.42 -5.28
C PRO A 94 -3.61 4.23 -6.09
N ASP A 95 -2.70 4.94 -5.42
CA ASP A 95 -1.51 5.50 -6.07
C ASP A 95 -0.52 4.35 -6.37
N VAL A 96 -0.83 3.51 -7.37
CA VAL A 96 0.11 2.49 -7.86
C VAL A 96 1.12 3.21 -8.76
N LYS A 97 2.30 3.53 -8.21
CA LYS A 97 3.46 3.96 -8.98
C LYS A 97 4.45 2.82 -9.15
#